data_AF-A0A661NSJ7-F1
#
_entry.id   AF-A0A661NSJ7-F1
#
_cell.length_a   1.000
_cell.length_b   1.000
_cell.length_c   1.000
_cell.angle_alpha   90.00
_cell.angle_beta   90.00
_cell.angle_gamma   90.00
#
_symmetry.space_group_name_H-M   'P 1'
#
loop_
_entity.id
_entity.type
_entity.pdbx_description
1 polymer ?
#
loop_
_entity_poly.entity_id
_entity_poly.type
_entity_poly.pdbx_seq_one_letter_code
_entity_poly.pdbx_strand_id
1 'polypeptide(L)'
;MTQNTRAAYPNTHFPGAIRDGRAGHPNNVIMLTCDAFGVMPPIARLTPEQAMYHFMSGYTAKVAGTEKGVTEPMATFSACFGQPFMMLHPYEYAKLLADRMRDNKVACWFINTGWKGVLAAGPK
;
A
#
# COMPACT_ATOMS: atom_id res chain seq x y z
N MET A 1 -20.46 -18.14 -3.58
CA MET A 1 -19.97 -17.11 -2.62
C MET A 1 -18.66 -16.54 -3.15
N THR A 2 -18.37 -15.26 -2.89
CA THR A 2 -17.12 -14.57 -3.34
C THR A 2 -16.14 -14.43 -2.18
N GLN A 3 -14.83 -14.37 -2.44
CA GLN A 3 -13.80 -14.11 -1.42
C GLN A 3 -13.77 -12.62 -0.98
N ASN A 4 -14.37 -11.72 -1.75
CA ASN A 4 -14.46 -10.27 -1.44
C ASN A 4 -15.81 -9.93 -0.80
N THR A 5 -16.12 -10.53 0.34
CA THR A 5 -17.32 -10.17 1.14
C THR A 5 -17.14 -8.78 1.74
N ARG A 6 -18.22 -7.99 1.80
CA ARG A 6 -18.19 -6.60 2.26
C ARG A 6 -19.32 -6.32 3.23
N ALA A 7 -19.06 -5.43 4.18
CA ALA A 7 -20.07 -4.82 5.04
C ALA A 7 -19.81 -3.31 5.11
N ALA A 8 -20.88 -2.52 5.16
CA ALA A 8 -20.81 -1.08 5.34
C ALA A 8 -21.59 -0.70 6.61
N TYR A 9 -21.00 0.15 7.44
CA TYR A 9 -21.60 0.59 8.69
C TYR A 9 -21.05 1.97 9.07
N PRO A 10 -21.80 2.76 9.85
CA PRO A 10 -21.35 4.08 10.28
C PRO A 10 -20.09 3.99 11.15
N ASN A 11 -19.22 5.01 11.04
CA ASN A 11 -18.03 5.13 11.90
C ASN A 11 -18.39 5.22 13.40
N THR A 12 -19.65 5.53 13.74
CA THR A 12 -20.16 5.54 15.12
C THR A 12 -20.08 4.19 15.81
N HIS A 13 -19.97 3.08 15.06
CA HIS A 13 -19.79 1.74 15.63
C HIS A 13 -18.42 1.54 16.29
N PHE A 14 -17.44 2.41 16.02
CA PHE A 14 -16.13 2.36 16.67
C PHE A 14 -16.05 3.39 17.81
N PRO A 15 -15.90 2.97 19.08
CA PRO A 15 -15.83 3.89 20.22
C PRO A 15 -14.63 4.85 20.17
N GLY A 16 -13.48 4.37 19.67
CA GLY A 16 -12.23 5.14 19.59
C GLY A 16 -12.07 6.01 18.33
N ALA A 17 -13.06 6.04 17.43
CA ALA A 17 -12.91 6.76 16.18
C ALA A 17 -13.25 8.25 16.31
N ILE A 18 -12.38 9.08 15.75
CA ILE A 18 -12.56 10.53 15.67
C ILE A 18 -13.69 10.85 14.68
N ARG A 19 -14.67 11.67 15.09
CA ARG A 19 -15.91 11.91 14.34
C ARG A 19 -15.82 13.00 13.27
N ASP A 20 -14.92 13.97 13.43
CA ASP A 20 -14.70 15.03 12.44
C ASP A 20 -13.82 14.58 11.25
N GLY A 21 -13.18 13.39 11.36
CA GLY A 21 -12.32 12.82 10.33
C GLY A 21 -11.02 13.59 10.09
N ARG A 22 -10.57 14.41 11.04
CA ARG A 22 -9.36 15.25 10.90
C ARG A 22 -8.36 14.99 12.03
N ALA A 23 -7.09 15.17 11.70
CA ALA A 23 -5.98 15.09 12.64
C ALA A 23 -4.87 16.05 12.21
N GLY A 24 -3.83 16.19 13.04
CA GLY A 24 -2.63 16.94 12.68
C GLY A 24 -1.82 16.29 11.57
N HIS A 25 -0.69 16.90 11.22
CA HIS A 25 0.25 16.32 10.26
C HIS A 25 0.78 14.96 10.76
N PRO A 26 0.90 13.97 9.86
CA PRO A 26 1.38 12.65 10.27
C PRO A 26 2.85 12.71 10.62
N ASN A 27 3.26 12.01 11.69
CA ASN A 27 4.67 11.77 11.97
C ASN A 27 5.23 10.62 11.11
N ASN A 28 4.35 9.75 10.60
CA ASN A 28 4.70 8.57 9.83
C ASN A 28 3.77 8.37 8.62
N VAL A 29 4.35 8.01 7.48
CA VAL A 29 3.66 7.44 6.31
C VAL A 29 4.03 5.97 6.23
N ILE A 30 3.03 5.12 6.01
CA ILE A 30 3.22 3.67 5.89
C ILE A 30 2.74 3.24 4.51
N MET A 31 3.63 2.65 3.72
CA MET A 31 3.34 2.02 2.44
C MET A 31 3.27 0.50 2.64
N LEU A 32 2.12 -0.08 2.32
CA LEU A 32 1.91 -1.53 2.45
C LEU A 32 2.10 -2.17 1.08
N THR A 33 2.99 -3.16 1.01
CA THR A 33 3.13 -4.04 -0.16
C THR A 33 2.74 -5.46 0.22
N CYS A 34 1.96 -6.13 -0.61
CA CYS A 34 1.77 -7.56 -0.50
C CYS A 34 2.79 -8.23 -1.43
N ASP A 35 4.02 -8.48 -0.96
CA ASP A 35 5.03 -9.14 -1.81
C ASP A 35 4.83 -10.66 -1.80
N ALA A 36 4.34 -11.21 -2.91
CA ALA A 36 4.14 -12.65 -3.07
C ALA A 36 5.42 -13.43 -3.41
N PHE A 37 6.52 -12.72 -3.72
CA PHE A 37 7.82 -13.33 -4.04
C PHE A 37 8.73 -13.45 -2.81
N GLY A 38 8.40 -12.75 -1.72
CA GLY A 38 9.13 -12.83 -0.45
C GLY A 38 10.53 -12.22 -0.50
N VAL A 39 10.75 -11.26 -1.40
CA VAL A 39 12.02 -10.55 -1.62
C VAL A 39 12.11 -9.32 -0.72
N MET A 40 11.00 -8.61 -0.52
CA MET A 40 10.99 -7.37 0.25
C MET A 40 11.18 -7.64 1.75
N PRO A 41 11.99 -6.82 2.45
CA PRO A 41 12.15 -6.94 3.89
C PRO A 41 10.80 -6.72 4.60
N PRO A 42 10.60 -7.29 5.80
CA PRO A 42 9.37 -7.08 6.57
C PRO A 42 9.06 -5.60 6.83
N ILE A 43 10.10 -4.81 7.07
CA ILE A 43 10.03 -3.37 7.27
C ILE A 43 11.30 -2.70 6.75
N ALA A 44 11.15 -1.56 6.09
CA ALA A 44 12.25 -0.68 5.71
C ALA A 44 11.87 0.78 5.97
N ARG A 45 12.82 1.58 6.46
CA ARG A 45 12.67 3.03 6.51
C ARG A 45 13.18 3.62 5.20
N LEU A 46 12.36 4.45 4.56
CA LEU A 46 12.67 5.04 3.26
C LEU A 46 13.18 6.48 3.40
N THR A 47 14.13 6.87 2.55
CA THR A 47 14.38 8.30 2.27
C THR A 47 13.21 8.90 1.47
N PRO A 48 13.06 10.23 1.41
CA PRO A 48 12.03 10.86 0.57
C PRO A 48 12.10 10.43 -0.90
N GLU A 49 13.30 10.26 -1.47
CA GLU A 49 13.51 9.82 -2.85
C GLU A 49 13.09 8.37 -3.05
N GLN A 50 13.41 7.49 -2.09
CA GLN A 50 12.93 6.10 -2.09
C GLN A 50 11.41 6.04 -1.92
N ALA A 51 10.83 6.90 -1.08
CA ALA A 51 9.38 7.00 -0.92
C ALA A 51 8.71 7.43 -2.22
N MET A 52 9.25 8.42 -2.94
CA MET A 52 8.77 8.80 -4.27
C MET A 52 8.83 7.62 -5.24
N TYR A 53 9.97 6.93 -5.30
CA TYR A 53 10.17 5.78 -6.18
C TYR A 53 9.13 4.68 -5.90
N HIS A 54 9.03 4.22 -4.64
CA HIS A 54 8.10 3.15 -4.28
C HIS A 54 6.64 3.57 -4.41
N PHE A 55 6.31 4.84 -4.15
CA PHE A 55 4.96 5.36 -4.36
C PHE A 55 4.58 5.42 -5.83
N MET A 56 5.49 5.86 -6.71
CA MET A 56 5.26 5.86 -8.16
C MET A 56 5.16 4.45 -8.73
N SER A 57 6.03 3.54 -8.29
CA SER A 57 5.98 2.13 -8.72
C SER A 57 4.72 1.44 -8.21
N GLY A 58 4.35 1.67 -6.95
CA GLY A 58 3.21 1.02 -6.32
C GLY A 58 3.26 -0.51 -6.42
N TYR A 59 4.46 -1.07 -6.22
CA TYR A 59 4.68 -2.51 -6.26
C TYR A 59 3.82 -3.19 -5.19
N THR A 60 3.04 -4.17 -5.62
CA THR A 60 2.30 -5.11 -4.78
C THR A 60 2.07 -6.39 -5.61
N ALA A 61 1.45 -7.42 -5.07
CA ALA A 61 1.14 -8.64 -5.80
C ALA A 61 -0.36 -8.91 -5.82
N LYS A 62 -0.84 -9.41 -6.97
CA LYS A 62 -2.13 -10.10 -7.04
C LYS A 62 -1.92 -11.53 -6.59
N VAL A 63 -2.65 -11.92 -5.55
CA VAL A 63 -2.59 -13.26 -4.97
C VAL A 63 -3.58 -14.17 -5.71
N ALA A 64 -3.23 -15.45 -5.84
CA ALA A 64 -4.16 -16.45 -6.36
C ALA A 64 -5.48 -16.43 -5.57
N GLY A 65 -6.62 -16.36 -6.28
CA GLY A 65 -7.96 -16.37 -5.68
C GLY A 65 -8.64 -15.01 -5.50
N THR A 66 -7.91 -13.89 -5.45
CA THR A 66 -8.55 -12.56 -5.24
C THR A 66 -9.18 -11.97 -6.50
N GLU A 67 -8.81 -12.45 -7.70
CA GLU A 67 -9.40 -12.07 -8.98
C GLU A 67 -9.68 -13.31 -9.85
N LYS A 68 -10.78 -13.27 -10.63
CA LYS A 68 -11.19 -14.39 -11.50
C LYS A 68 -10.12 -14.62 -12.58
N GLY A 69 -9.43 -15.77 -12.53
CA GLY A 69 -8.42 -16.17 -13.52
C GLY A 69 -6.97 -16.04 -13.05
N VAL A 70 -6.70 -15.55 -11.83
CA VAL A 70 -5.34 -15.51 -11.26
C VAL A 70 -5.06 -16.82 -10.52
N THR A 71 -4.23 -17.68 -11.12
CA THR A 71 -3.83 -18.99 -10.57
C THR A 71 -2.44 -18.98 -9.94
N GLU A 72 -1.57 -18.07 -10.35
CA GLU A 72 -0.22 -17.89 -9.81
C GLU A 72 -0.04 -16.45 -9.34
N PRO A 73 0.84 -16.19 -8.34
CA PRO A 73 1.10 -14.84 -7.88
C PRO A 73 1.70 -13.98 -8.99
N MET A 74 1.08 -12.84 -9.27
CA MET A 74 1.57 -11.91 -10.28
C MET A 74 1.99 -10.59 -9.63
N ALA A 75 3.21 -10.15 -9.93
CA ALA A 75 3.63 -8.80 -9.61
C ALA A 75 2.69 -7.81 -10.30
N THR A 76 2.22 -6.82 -9.54
CA THR A 76 1.43 -5.71 -10.08
C THR A 76 2.03 -4.40 -9.62
N PHE A 77 2.05 -3.45 -10.52
CA PHE A 77 2.49 -2.08 -10.26
C PHE A 77 1.26 -1.21 -10.36
N SER A 78 0.74 -0.79 -9.21
CA SER A 78 -0.42 0.09 -9.11
C SER A 78 0.07 1.45 -8.63
N ALA A 79 0.43 2.31 -9.57
CA ALA A 79 0.97 3.63 -9.27
C ALA A 79 0.17 4.35 -8.15
N CYS A 80 0.88 4.96 -7.21
CA CYS A 80 0.33 5.60 -6.01
C CYS A 80 -0.47 4.67 -5.09
N PHE A 81 -0.33 3.35 -5.21
CA PHE A 81 -1.14 2.30 -4.56
C PHE A 81 -2.65 2.39 -4.89
N GLY A 82 -3.01 3.11 -5.95
CA GLY A 82 -4.38 3.48 -6.24
C GLY A 82 -4.63 3.83 -7.70
N GLN A 83 -3.83 3.27 -8.63
CA GLN A 83 -3.83 3.63 -10.05
C GLN A 83 -5.22 3.78 -10.69
N PRO A 84 -6.22 2.92 -10.43
CA PRO A 84 -7.57 3.08 -11.00
C PRO A 84 -8.30 4.37 -10.61
N PHE A 85 -7.82 5.10 -9.59
CA PHE A 85 -8.44 6.31 -9.05
C PHE A 85 -7.64 7.58 -9.34
N MET A 86 -6.46 7.47 -9.96
CA MET A 86 -5.57 8.61 -10.19
C MET A 86 -5.94 9.31 -11.50
N MET A 87 -6.14 10.63 -11.45
CA MET A 87 -6.49 11.45 -12.61
C MET A 87 -5.29 12.14 -13.26
N LEU A 88 -4.27 12.47 -12.46
CA LEU A 88 -3.04 13.10 -12.93
C LEU A 88 -1.92 12.07 -13.12
N HIS A 89 -0.82 12.51 -13.71
CA HIS A 89 0.38 11.70 -13.82
C HIS A 89 0.91 11.34 -12.41
N PRO A 90 1.32 10.08 -12.14
CA PRO A 90 1.79 9.63 -10.81
C PRO A 90 2.88 10.50 -10.17
N TYR A 91 3.73 11.10 -11.00
CA TYR A 91 4.78 12.01 -10.56
C TYR A 91 4.24 13.22 -9.77
N GLU A 92 3.09 13.77 -10.15
CA GLU A 92 2.50 14.93 -9.46
C GLU A 92 2.15 14.59 -8.02
N TYR A 93 1.55 13.41 -7.80
CA TYR A 93 1.21 12.92 -6.47
C TYR A 93 2.45 12.54 -5.65
N ALA A 94 3.44 11.92 -6.29
CA ALA A 94 4.68 11.53 -5.63
C ALA A 94 5.51 12.75 -5.18
N LYS A 95 5.60 13.76 -6.03
CA LYS A 95 6.24 15.03 -5.71
C LYS A 95 5.54 15.72 -4.53
N LEU A 96 4.21 15.82 -4.58
CA LEU A 96 3.41 16.39 -3.49
C LEU A 96 3.64 15.65 -2.17
N LEU A 97 3.65 14.31 -2.17
CA LEU A 97 3.92 13.51 -0.98
C LEU A 97 5.31 13.82 -0.42
N ALA A 98 6.34 13.85 -1.27
CA ALA A 98 7.71 14.11 -0.85
C ALA A 98 7.92 15.53 -0.31
N ASP A 99 7.31 16.53 -0.93
CA ASP A 99 7.32 17.91 -0.43
C ASP A 99 6.71 17.98 0.98
N ARG A 100 5.51 17.40 1.16
CA ARG A 100 4.85 17.35 2.48
C ARG A 100 5.65 16.59 3.53
N MET A 101 6.32 15.50 3.15
CA MET A 101 7.18 14.75 4.05
C MET A 101 8.39 15.59 4.50
N ARG A 102 9.03 16.31 3.59
CA ARG A 102 10.16 17.20 3.91
C ARG A 102 9.75 18.32 4.86
N ASP A 103 8.68 19.03 4.52
CA ASP A 103 8.22 20.19 5.28
C ASP A 103 7.85 19.83 6.72
N ASN A 104 7.27 18.64 6.93
CA ASN A 104 6.77 18.18 8.22
C ASN A 104 7.67 17.15 8.90
N LYS A 105 8.86 16.87 8.34
CA LYS A 105 9.85 15.89 8.86
C LYS A 105 9.24 14.50 9.10
N VAL A 106 8.40 14.06 8.18
CA VAL A 106 7.64 12.80 8.28
C VAL A 106 8.54 11.63 7.91
N ALA A 107 8.52 10.56 8.72
CA ALA A 107 9.20 9.31 8.38
C ALA A 107 8.34 8.46 7.45
N CYS A 108 8.93 7.85 6.42
CA CYS A 108 8.23 6.88 5.57
C CYS A 108 8.72 5.46 5.84
N TRP A 109 7.77 4.54 5.95
CA TRP A 109 8.00 3.13 6.19
C TRP A 109 7.40 2.30 5.07
N PHE A 110 8.15 1.33 4.61
CA PHE A 110 7.71 0.35 3.63
C PHE A 110 7.57 -1.00 4.35
N ILE A 111 6.36 -1.54 4.37
CA ILE A 111 6.02 -2.75 5.14
C ILE A 111 5.52 -3.82 4.19
N ASN A 112 6.15 -4.99 4.25
CA ASN A 112 5.70 -6.17 3.53
C ASN A 112 4.65 -6.91 4.37
N THR A 113 3.41 -6.89 3.88
CA THR A 113 2.26 -7.63 4.44
C THR A 113 1.97 -8.92 3.67
N GLY A 114 2.83 -9.28 2.71
CA GLY A 114 2.78 -10.51 1.93
C GLY A 114 3.56 -11.63 2.59
N TRP A 115 4.31 -12.38 1.77
CA TRP A 115 5.06 -13.56 2.19
C TRP A 115 6.48 -13.21 2.61
N LYS A 116 7.07 -14.06 3.45
CA LYS A 116 8.47 -13.98 3.88
C LYS A 116 9.16 -15.30 3.58
N GLY A 117 10.24 -15.26 2.78
CA GLY A 117 11.15 -16.39 2.59
C GLY A 117 10.64 -17.57 1.75
N VAL A 118 9.40 -17.54 1.23
CA VAL A 118 8.84 -18.56 0.34
C VAL A 118 7.87 -17.90 -0.65
N LEU A 119 7.81 -18.39 -1.89
CA LEU A 119 6.81 -17.98 -2.88
C LEU A 119 5.40 -18.30 -2.38
N ALA A 120 4.44 -17.41 -2.66
CA ALA A 120 3.04 -17.64 -2.32
C ALA A 120 2.42 -18.87 -3.04
N ALA A 121 3.06 -19.36 -4.11
CA ALA A 121 2.72 -20.64 -4.73
C ALA A 121 3.39 -21.80 -3.98
N GLY A 122 2.61 -22.56 -3.21
CA GLY A 122 3.05 -23.86 -2.68
C GLY A 122 3.27 -24.89 -3.81
N PRO A 123 3.98 -26.01 -3.53
CA PRO A 123 4.17 -27.06 -4.53
C PRO A 123 2.79 -27.62 -4.94
N LYS A 124 2.65 -27.89 -6.25
CA LYS A 124 1.49 -28.60 -6.82
C LYS A 124 1.29 -29.95 -6.18
#